data_AF-W7XV92-F1
#
_entry.id   AF-W7XV92-F1
#
_cell.length_a   1.000
_cell.length_b   1.000
_cell.length_c   1.000
_cell.angle_alpha   90.00
_cell.angle_beta   90.00
_cell.angle_gamma   90.00
#
_symmetry.space_group_name_H-M   'P 1'
#
loop_
_entity.id
_entity.type
_entity.pdbx_description
1 polymer ?
#
loop_
_entity_poly.entity_id
_entity_poly.type
_entity_poly.pdbx_seq_one_letter_code
_entity_poly.pdbx_strand_id
1 'polypeptide(L)'
;MPIGNGRLGAMIYGGVEQEHLQLNEETLWAGGPHCYDNPNAYGYLSKTRELLEQAKYADAETIAQKMMGIPLHQMAYQPFVIFFLNFHMTVFSLIINVNSIYKMR
;
A
#
# COMPACT_ATOMS: atom_id res chain seq x y z
N MET A 1 7.15 6.05 -13.23
CA MET A 1 6.88 4.79 -13.95
C MET A 1 7.19 3.60 -13.04
N PRO A 2 6.24 2.69 -12.78
CA PRO A 2 6.48 1.49 -11.96
C PRO A 2 7.18 0.38 -12.75
N ILE A 3 8.13 -0.31 -12.11
CA ILE A 3 8.71 -1.58 -12.58
C ILE A 3 8.75 -2.59 -11.42
N GLY A 4 8.75 -3.89 -11.72
CA GLY A 4 8.86 -4.93 -10.69
C GLY A 4 8.96 -6.34 -11.24
N ASN A 5 9.40 -7.28 -10.39
CA ASN A 5 9.61 -8.69 -10.74
C ASN A 5 8.81 -9.66 -9.85
N GLY A 6 7.71 -9.18 -9.25
CA GLY A 6 6.92 -9.93 -8.26
C GLY A 6 7.38 -9.66 -6.83
N ARG A 7 8.69 -9.78 -6.55
CA ARG A 7 9.25 -9.59 -5.20
C ARG A 7 9.72 -8.16 -4.91
N LEU A 8 10.43 -7.55 -5.86
CA LEU A 8 10.95 -6.19 -5.77
C LEU A 8 10.18 -5.28 -6.73
N GLY A 9 9.91 -4.07 -6.27
CA GLY A 9 9.29 -3.00 -7.05
C GLY A 9 10.09 -1.71 -6.96
N ALA A 10 10.03 -0.90 -8.02
CA ALA A 10 10.60 0.44 -8.04
C ALA A 10 9.70 1.43 -8.77
N MET A 11 9.62 2.66 -8.27
CA MET A 11 9.04 3.80 -8.97
C MET A 11 10.17 4.68 -9.51
N ILE A 12 10.23 4.83 -10.83
CA ILE A 12 11.17 5.69 -11.55
C ILE A 12 10.55 7.08 -11.76
N TYR A 13 11.27 8.15 -11.45
CA TYR A 13 10.76 9.52 -11.54
C TYR A 13 11.26 10.28 -12.78
N GLY A 14 12.44 9.96 -13.31
CA GLY A 14 12.96 10.50 -14.57
C GLY A 14 13.74 11.82 -14.43
N GLY A 15 14.40 12.05 -13.29
CA GLY A 15 15.13 13.29 -13.03
C GLY A 15 16.47 13.34 -13.77
N VAL A 16 16.71 14.43 -14.50
CA VAL A 16 17.89 14.57 -15.39
C VAL A 16 19.19 14.80 -14.62
N GLU A 17 19.19 15.72 -13.65
CA GLU A 17 20.37 16.00 -12.81
C GLU A 17 20.44 15.06 -11.60
N GLN A 18 19.28 14.75 -11.03
CA GLN A 18 19.13 13.83 -9.92
C GLN A 18 17.90 12.96 -10.15
N GLU A 19 18.14 11.67 -10.35
CA GLU A 19 17.08 10.66 -10.36
C GLU A 19 16.83 10.16 -8.93
N HIS A 20 15.58 9.82 -8.62
CA HIS A 20 15.27 9.12 -7.38
C HIS A 20 14.35 7.94 -7.66
N LEU A 21 14.75 6.77 -7.18
CA LEU A 21 14.01 5.54 -7.31
C LEU A 21 13.41 5.19 -5.96
N GLN A 22 12.08 5.17 -5.85
CA GLN A 22 11.43 4.63 -4.65
C GLN A 22 11.39 3.11 -4.77
N LEU A 23 12.06 2.41 -3.86
CA LEU A 23 12.15 0.95 -3.84
C LEU A 23 11.17 0.37 -2.83
N ASN A 24 10.63 -0.80 -3.15
CA ASN A 24 9.70 -1.58 -2.35
C ASN A 24 10.05 -3.08 -2.44
N GLU A 25 9.85 -3.82 -1.35
CA GLU A 25 10.03 -5.28 -1.26
C GLU A 25 8.76 -5.90 -0.70
N GLU A 26 8.24 -6.97 -1.31
CA GLU A 26 6.88 -7.49 -1.05
C GLU A 26 6.62 -7.90 0.40
N THR A 27 7.66 -8.35 1.11
CA THR A 27 7.58 -8.89 2.48
C THR A 27 7.89 -7.86 3.56
N LEU A 28 8.16 -6.60 3.17
CA LEU A 28 8.42 -5.53 4.12
C LEU A 28 7.12 -4.99 4.75
N TRP A 29 6.69 -5.65 5.81
CA TRP A 29 5.53 -5.27 6.61
C TRP A 29 5.96 -4.88 8.02
N ALA A 30 5.18 -4.00 8.68
CA ALA A 30 5.40 -3.70 10.08
C ALA A 30 5.08 -4.91 10.98
N GLY A 31 5.64 -4.92 12.18
CA GLY A 31 5.31 -5.92 13.20
C GLY A 31 5.92 -7.30 12.94
N GLY A 32 5.19 -8.34 13.29
CA GLY A 32 5.63 -9.74 13.20
C GLY A 32 4.43 -10.70 13.33
N PRO A 33 4.68 -12.02 13.41
CA PRO A 33 3.62 -13.02 13.54
C PRO A 33 2.66 -12.68 14.69
N HIS A 34 1.37 -12.65 14.36
CA HIS A 34 0.34 -12.23 15.31
C HIS A 34 -0.97 -12.99 15.08
N CYS A 35 -1.69 -13.27 16.17
CA CYS A 35 -3.01 -13.87 16.12
C CYS A 35 -4.06 -12.77 16.30
N TYR A 36 -4.96 -12.63 15.34
CA TYR A 36 -6.00 -11.59 15.36
C TYR A 36 -7.33 -12.10 15.91
N ASP A 37 -7.38 -13.34 16.38
CA ASP A 37 -8.60 -13.98 16.84
C ASP A 37 -9.12 -13.30 18.11
N ASN A 38 -10.41 -12.99 18.10
CA ASN A 38 -11.11 -12.54 19.29
C ASN A 38 -11.84 -13.73 19.91
N PRO A 39 -11.36 -14.28 21.04
CA PRO A 39 -11.98 -15.46 21.66
C PRO A 39 -13.41 -15.19 22.16
N ASN A 40 -13.75 -13.93 22.41
CA ASN A 40 -15.08 -13.54 22.88
C ASN A 40 -16.08 -13.29 21.74
N ALA A 41 -15.63 -13.25 20.47
CA ALA A 41 -16.48 -12.90 19.34
C ALA A 41 -17.70 -13.81 19.22
N TYR A 42 -17.52 -15.12 19.43
CA TYR A 42 -18.62 -16.08 19.37
C TYR A 42 -19.73 -15.78 20.40
N GLY A 43 -19.36 -15.27 21.59
CA GLY A 43 -20.32 -14.94 22.65
C GLY A 43 -21.30 -13.83 22.29
N TYR A 44 -20.95 -12.96 21.34
CA TYR A 44 -21.81 -11.84 20.91
C TYR A 44 -22.67 -12.18 19.68
N LEU A 45 -22.44 -13.31 19.02
CA LEU A 45 -23.10 -13.67 17.76
C LEU A 45 -24.62 -13.84 17.92
N SER A 46 -25.06 -14.58 18.95
CA SER A 46 -26.48 -14.78 19.22
C SER A 46 -27.18 -13.45 19.47
N LYS A 47 -26.56 -12.59 20.29
CA LYS A 47 -27.16 -11.31 20.66
C LYS A 47 -27.29 -10.35 19.48
N THR A 48 -26.29 -10.36 18.60
CA THR A 48 -26.31 -9.56 17.37
C THR A 48 -27.48 -9.98 16.47
N ARG A 49 -27.70 -11.29 16.28
CA ARG A 49 -28.81 -11.80 15.48
C ARG A 49 -30.18 -11.42 16.04
N GLU A 50 -30.38 -11.55 17.36
CA GLU A 50 -31.63 -11.12 18.02
C GLU A 50 -31.95 -9.64 17.78
N LEU A 51 -30.94 -8.77 17.83
CA LEU A 51 -31.13 -7.33 17.62
C LEU A 51 -31.47 -7.01 16.16
N LEU A 52 -30.89 -7.74 15.20
CA LEU A 52 -31.22 -7.61 13.78
C LEU A 52 -32.66 -8.05 13.49
N GLU A 53 -33.12 -9.15 14.09
CA GLU A 53 -34.51 -9.62 13.97
C GLU A 53 -35.52 -8.60 14.51
N GLN A 54 -35.13 -7.83 15.53
CA GLN A 54 -35.93 -6.74 16.10
C GLN A 54 -35.80 -5.41 15.35
N ALA A 55 -35.08 -5.37 14.21
CA ALA A 55 -34.75 -4.16 13.45
C ALA A 55 -34.02 -3.07 14.27
N LYS A 56 -33.30 -3.45 15.33
CA LYS A 56 -32.50 -2.55 16.18
C LYS A 56 -31.07 -2.42 15.66
N TYR A 57 -30.92 -1.78 14.51
CA TYR A 57 -29.65 -1.77 13.76
C TYR A 57 -28.48 -1.12 14.51
N ALA A 58 -28.69 0.02 15.18
CA ALA A 58 -27.63 0.73 15.90
C ALA A 58 -27.10 -0.10 17.09
N ASP A 59 -28.00 -0.78 17.81
CA ASP A 59 -27.62 -1.67 18.91
C ASP A 59 -26.89 -2.91 18.37
N ALA A 60 -27.40 -3.49 17.27
CA ALA A 60 -26.79 -4.64 16.61
C ALA A 60 -25.37 -4.32 16.14
N GLU A 61 -25.15 -3.15 15.54
CA GLU A 61 -23.82 -2.69 15.12
C GLU A 61 -22.86 -2.55 16.31
N THR A 62 -23.32 -1.92 17.40
CA THR A 62 -22.53 -1.74 18.63
C THR A 62 -22.07 -3.09 19.21
N ILE A 63 -22.94 -4.09 19.20
CA ILE A 63 -22.58 -5.44 19.66
C ILE A 63 -21.69 -6.15 18.65
N ALA A 64 -21.95 -6.00 17.35
CA ALA A 64 -21.15 -6.62 16.29
C ALA A 64 -19.71 -6.13 16.29
N GLN A 65 -19.46 -4.85 16.61
CA GLN A 65 -18.11 -4.31 16.75
C GLN A 65 -17.28 -5.04 17.82
N LYS A 66 -17.91 -5.63 18.84
CA LYS A 66 -17.22 -6.43 19.88
C LYS A 66 -16.76 -7.80 19.37
N MET A 67 -17.19 -8.21 18.18
CA MET A 67 -16.76 -9.45 17.53
C MET A 67 -15.54 -9.26 16.63
N MET A 68 -15.10 -8.01 16.43
CA MET A 68 -13.94 -7.73 15.59
C MET A 68 -12.66 -8.34 16.16
N GLY A 69 -11.67 -8.58 15.29
CA GLY A 69 -10.38 -9.13 15.66
C GLY A 69 -9.62 -8.25 16.66
N ILE A 70 -8.70 -8.87 17.40
CA ILE A 70 -7.85 -8.21 18.36
C ILE A 70 -6.40 -8.46 17.94
N PRO A 71 -5.65 -7.42 17.53
CA PRO A 71 -6.05 -6.04 17.32
C PRO A 71 -6.94 -5.87 16.08
N LEU A 72 -7.60 -4.72 16.00
CA LEU A 72 -8.62 -4.45 14.98
C LEU A 72 -8.07 -4.41 13.54
N HIS A 73 -6.80 -4.01 13.39
CA HIS A 73 -6.18 -3.76 12.09
C HIS A 73 -4.97 -4.67 11.89
N GLN A 74 -4.78 -5.10 10.64
CA GLN A 74 -3.57 -5.78 10.22
C GLN A 74 -2.39 -4.80 10.18
N MET A 75 -1.18 -5.35 10.19
CA MET A 75 0.04 -4.54 10.09
C MET A 75 0.13 -3.86 8.71
N ALA A 76 0.71 -2.66 8.69
CA ALA A 76 0.85 -1.89 7.46
C ALA A 76 2.11 -2.28 6.67
N TYR A 77 1.98 -2.36 5.36
CA TYR A 77 3.11 -2.41 4.42
C TYR A 77 4.01 -1.18 4.58
N GLN A 78 5.32 -1.36 4.48
CA GLN A 78 6.29 -0.27 4.66
C GLN A 78 7.00 0.09 3.34
N PRO A 79 7.24 1.38 3.08
CA PRO A 79 8.16 1.78 2.02
C PRO A 79 9.57 1.33 2.38
N PHE A 80 10.32 0.77 1.43
CA PHE A 80 11.64 0.24 1.74
C PHE A 80 12.69 1.35 1.83
N VAL A 81 12.96 2.03 0.72
CA VAL A 81 13.97 3.11 0.68
C VAL A 81 13.78 3.98 -0.56
N ILE A 82 14.32 5.19 -0.53
CA ILE A 82 14.51 6.02 -1.71
C ILE A 82 16.00 6.00 -2.07
N PHE A 83 16.30 5.63 -3.32
CA PHE A 83 17.66 5.59 -3.84
C PHE A 83 17.88 6.79 -4.78
N PHE A 84 18.86 7.63 -4.45
CA PHE A 84 19.19 8.83 -5.23
C PHE A 84 20.41 8.58 -6.14
N LEU A 85 20.29 8.96 -7.41
CA LEU A 85 21.38 8.97 -8.38
C LEU A 85 21.64 10.41 -8.80
N ASN A 86 22.85 10.91 -8.54
CA ASN A 86 23.26 12.27 -8.90
C ASN A 86 24.18 12.24 -10.12
N PHE A 87 23.78 12.89 -11.20
CA PHE A 87 24.56 12.99 -12.42
C PHE A 87 25.33 14.31 -12.44
N HIS A 88 26.65 14.24 -12.30
CA HIS A 88 27.51 15.40 -12.52
C HIS A 88 27.71 15.59 -14.02
N MET A 89 26.97 16.52 -14.60
CA MET A 89 27.08 16.83 -16.02
C MET A 89 28.25 17.79 -16.26
N THR A 90 29.43 17.23 -16.48
CA THR A 90 30.54 17.99 -17.06
C THR A 90 30.41 17.91 -18.58
N VAL A 91 30.02 19.04 -19.18
CA VAL A 91 29.92 19.38 -20.62
C VAL A 91 28.57 19.12 -21.32
N PHE A 92 27.91 20.22 -21.69
CA PHE A 92 26.81 20.47 -22.65
C PHE A 92 26.05 19.23 -23.19
N SER A 93 24.92 18.89 -22.56
CA SER A 93 23.95 17.95 -23.14
C SER A 93 22.85 18.74 -23.87
N LEU A 94 22.90 18.75 -25.20
CA LEU A 94 21.80 19.19 -26.05
C LEU A 94 20.73 18.09 -26.04
N ILE A 95 19.69 18.23 -25.22
CA ILE A 95 18.55 17.30 -25.21
C ILE A 95 17.74 17.52 -26.50
N ILE A 96 18.08 16.80 -27.58
CA ILE A 96 17.23 16.74 -28.77
C ILE A 96 16.15 15.69 -28.52
N ASN A 97 14.91 16.16 -28.29
CA ASN A 97 13.75 15.29 -28.19
C ASN A 97 13.34 14.82 -29.61
N VAL A 98 13.88 13.70 -30.07
CA VAL A 98 13.51 13.09 -31.36
C VAL A 98 12.33 12.14 -31.15
N ASN A 99 11.12 12.69 -30.99
CA ASN A 99 9.88 11.88 -31.00
C ASN A 99 8.75 12.46 -31.86
N SER A 100 9.02 13.46 -32.72
CA SER A 100 7.99 13.94 -33.64
C SER A 100 8.57 14.49 -34.95
N ILE A 101 9.12 13.63 -35.81
CA ILE A 101 9.18 13.89 -37.26
C ILE A 101 8.92 12.57 -38.02
N TYR A 102 7.66 12.11 -37.98
CA TYR A 102 7.09 11.22 -38.98
C TYR A 102 5.75 11.80 -39.44
N LYS A 103 5.80 12.86 -40.26
CA LYS A 103 4.77 13.24 -41.25
C LYS A 103 5.16 14.55 -41.93
N MET A 104 5.63 14.47 -43.18
CA MET A 104 4.87 14.87 -44.36
C MET A 104 5.77 14.78 -45.60
N ARG A 105 5.10 14.43 -46.70
CA ARG A 105 5.56 14.48 -48.09
C ARG A 105 6.24 15.80 -48.45
#